data_AF-E3NIP6-F1
#
_entry.id   AF-E3NIP6-F1
#
_cell.length_a   1.000
_cell.length_b   1.000
_cell.length_c   1.000
_cell.angle_alpha   90.00
_cell.angle_beta   90.00
_cell.angle_gamma   90.00
#
_symmetry.space_group_name_H-M   'P 1'
#
loop_
_entity.id
_entity.type
_entity.pdbx_description
1 polymer ?
#
loop_
_entity_poly.entity_id
_entity_poly.type
_entity_poly.pdbx_seq_one_letter_code
_entity_poly.pdbx_strand_id
1 'polypeptide(L)'
;MTCRPVYTPYVRKGFVQFMEETNELLEFVIESTKNEKTPVKLRELCREFIKTSGNPNSALSLVKRLQTLKIHEMNNLTIDTKVRLIFVMSIPIDPDFFTELQHQANVKIDNHQRIVEYETIGGGLKLSGKHFPICPEIDRKNRIMLMFLARKTETVDYPLSPTIFMDEFEAKFLNPEKRRTAVKRYRELKDKIYWETEYDKVTRMKMMFISGGKVPECFLRELREDALVDVDEENRIILYQSIDGSLNLQGDHSLSIKMMMVADHRKRLHIEKLESNKELVEVKKREAEEEETIVDMPSIKRNERLTKYDVEWWPSMRTTAITKKRIKEEHNYAAFNNQYIDTIPVQESIPPNHNSDLIDEVKNEYD
;
A
#
# COMPACT_ATOMS: atom_id res chain seq x y z
N MET A 1 -39.94 -16.73 -34.33
CA MET A 1 -38.53 -17.11 -34.52
C MET A 1 -37.77 -15.87 -34.96
N THR A 2 -37.08 -15.20 -34.04
CA THR A 2 -36.24 -14.04 -34.35
C THR A 2 -34.78 -14.46 -34.19
N CYS A 3 -34.07 -14.53 -35.32
CA CYS A 3 -32.65 -14.86 -35.36
C CYS A 3 -31.86 -13.80 -34.60
N ARG A 4 -31.12 -14.22 -33.56
CA ARG A 4 -30.09 -13.38 -32.92
C ARG A 4 -28.92 -13.21 -33.91
N PRO A 5 -28.39 -12.00 -34.11
CA PRO A 5 -27.21 -11.82 -34.93
C PRO A 5 -26.00 -12.41 -34.21
N VAL A 6 -25.24 -13.22 -34.93
CA VAL A 6 -23.97 -13.82 -34.50
C VAL A 6 -22.98 -12.68 -34.24
N TYR A 7 -22.49 -12.60 -33.00
CA TYR A 7 -21.51 -11.63 -32.57
C TYR A 7 -20.16 -11.96 -33.21
N THR A 8 -19.77 -11.25 -34.27
CA THR A 8 -18.39 -11.26 -34.76
C THR A 8 -17.61 -10.17 -34.02
N PRO A 9 -16.45 -10.48 -33.41
CA PRO A 9 -15.66 -9.47 -32.72
C PRO A 9 -14.99 -8.58 -33.75
N TYR A 10 -15.55 -7.38 -33.94
CA TYR A 10 -14.88 -6.29 -34.64
C TYR A 10 -13.67 -5.84 -33.82
N VAL A 11 -12.52 -6.48 -34.03
CA VAL A 11 -11.25 -5.93 -33.56
C VAL A 11 -11.03 -4.62 -34.31
N ARG A 12 -11.05 -3.49 -33.58
CA ARG A 12 -10.86 -2.16 -34.18
C ARG A 12 -9.55 -2.17 -34.97
N LYS A 13 -9.59 -1.75 -36.25
CA LYS A 13 -8.42 -1.69 -37.14
C LYS A 13 -7.18 -1.04 -36.48
N GLY A 14 -7.37 -0.01 -35.66
CA GLY A 14 -6.29 0.65 -34.92
C GLY A 14 -5.66 -0.19 -33.79
N PHE A 15 -6.38 -1.16 -33.22
CA PHE A 15 -5.83 -2.09 -32.21
C PHE A 15 -4.94 -3.14 -32.86
N VAL A 16 -5.33 -3.65 -34.03
CA VAL A 16 -4.51 -4.60 -34.81
C VAL A 16 -3.19 -3.93 -35.20
N GLN A 17 -3.25 -2.72 -35.78
CA GLN A 17 -2.06 -1.97 -36.14
C GLN A 17 -1.15 -1.66 -34.94
N PHE A 18 -1.73 -1.31 -33.78
CA PHE A 18 -0.96 -1.09 -32.56
C PHE A 18 -0.21 -2.36 -32.10
N MET A 19 -0.84 -3.52 -32.21
CA MET A 19 -0.23 -4.80 -31.84
C MET A 19 0.89 -5.19 -32.81
N GLU A 20 0.68 -5.03 -34.11
CA GLU A 20 1.69 -5.27 -35.15
C GLU A 20 2.93 -4.40 -34.90
N GLU A 21 2.76 -3.07 -34.72
CA GLU A 21 3.86 -2.16 -34.40
C GLU A 21 4.60 -2.53 -33.10
N THR A 22 3.89 -3.10 -32.13
CA THR A 22 4.49 -3.53 -30.86
C THR A 22 5.33 -4.78 -31.04
N ASN A 23 4.86 -5.72 -31.85
CA ASN A 23 5.60 -6.93 -32.19
C ASN A 23 6.86 -6.60 -33.00
N GLU A 24 6.77 -5.73 -34.00
CA GLU A 24 7.93 -5.25 -34.77
C GLU A 24 8.98 -4.59 -33.87
N LEU A 25 8.55 -3.74 -32.94
CA LEU A 25 9.45 -3.13 -31.96
C LEU A 25 10.10 -4.19 -31.05
N LEU A 26 9.32 -5.17 -30.58
CA LEU A 26 9.83 -6.21 -29.70
C LEU A 26 10.83 -7.12 -30.43
N GLU A 27 10.55 -7.51 -31.67
CA GLU A 27 11.46 -8.27 -32.54
C GLU A 27 12.76 -7.53 -32.77
N PHE A 28 12.68 -6.22 -33.06
CA PHE A 28 13.86 -5.36 -33.17
C PHE A 28 14.69 -5.38 -31.88
N VAL A 29 14.05 -5.21 -30.71
CA VAL A 29 14.75 -5.24 -29.42
C VAL A 29 15.41 -6.60 -29.17
N ILE A 30 14.72 -7.71 -29.46
CA ILE A 30 15.27 -9.07 -29.31
C ILE A 30 16.55 -9.21 -30.15
N GLU A 31 16.48 -8.84 -31.43
CA GLU A 31 17.60 -8.98 -32.36
C GLU A 31 18.77 -8.05 -31.99
N SER A 32 18.48 -6.78 -31.70
CA SER A 32 19.49 -5.79 -31.32
C SER A 32 20.17 -6.10 -29.99
N THR A 33 19.53 -6.86 -29.10
CA THR A 33 20.05 -7.12 -27.74
C THR A 33 20.47 -8.58 -27.51
N LYS A 34 20.45 -9.44 -28.54
CA LYS A 34 20.73 -10.88 -28.43
C LYS A 34 22.09 -11.21 -27.78
N ASN A 35 23.08 -10.34 -27.99
CA ASN A 35 24.44 -10.51 -27.47
C ASN A 35 24.74 -9.59 -26.27
N GLU A 36 23.80 -8.74 -25.89
CA GLU A 36 23.98 -7.80 -24.78
C GLU A 36 24.00 -8.56 -23.45
N LYS A 37 25.01 -8.25 -22.64
CA LYS A 37 25.20 -8.79 -21.29
C LYS A 37 25.02 -7.72 -20.22
N THR A 38 24.71 -6.49 -20.62
CA THR A 38 24.51 -5.36 -19.73
C THR A 38 23.24 -4.59 -20.07
N PRO A 39 22.63 -3.87 -19.11
CA PRO A 39 21.45 -3.06 -19.37
C PRO A 39 21.70 -1.96 -20.41
N VAL A 40 20.72 -1.73 -21.30
CA VAL A 40 20.85 -0.74 -22.39
C VAL A 40 20.05 0.54 -22.10
N LYS A 41 20.44 1.63 -22.77
CA LYS A 41 19.65 2.86 -22.77
C LYS A 41 18.47 2.71 -23.72
N LEU A 42 17.33 2.28 -23.18
CA LEU A 42 16.12 1.99 -23.97
C LEU A 42 15.68 3.13 -24.89
N ARG A 43 15.91 4.39 -24.49
CA ARG A 43 15.60 5.56 -25.33
C ARG A 43 16.46 5.64 -26.60
N GLU A 44 17.72 5.24 -26.53
CA GLU A 44 18.60 5.21 -27.72
C GLU A 44 18.21 4.07 -28.64
N LEU A 45 17.93 2.88 -28.08
CA LEU A 45 17.43 1.74 -28.85
C LEU A 45 16.13 2.08 -29.60
N CYS A 46 15.18 2.77 -28.95
CA CYS A 46 13.97 3.24 -29.60
C CYS A 46 14.23 4.31 -30.69
N ARG A 47 15.28 5.13 -30.56
CA ARG A 47 15.65 6.10 -31.62
C ARG A 47 16.24 5.39 -32.84
N GLU A 48 17.03 4.35 -32.62
CA GLU A 48 17.54 3.50 -33.69
C GLU A 48 16.39 2.83 -34.44
N PHE A 49 15.45 2.23 -33.72
CA PHE A 49 14.24 1.67 -34.31
C PHE A 49 13.47 2.69 -35.17
N ILE A 50 13.25 3.91 -34.67
CA ILE A 50 12.57 4.98 -35.44
C ILE A 50 13.34 5.29 -36.72
N LYS A 51 14.67 5.38 -36.64
CA LYS A 51 15.54 5.68 -37.79
C LYS A 51 15.49 4.57 -38.84
N THR A 52 15.41 3.30 -38.44
CA THR A 52 15.40 2.15 -39.35
C THR A 52 14.03 1.86 -39.94
N SER A 53 12.95 1.99 -39.15
CA SER A 53 11.59 1.65 -39.57
C SER A 53 10.79 2.83 -40.14
N GLY A 54 11.21 4.07 -39.88
CA GLY A 54 10.42 5.27 -40.18
C GLY A 54 9.20 5.44 -39.27
N ASN A 55 9.15 4.75 -38.12
CA ASN A 55 8.01 4.78 -37.22
C ASN A 55 7.71 6.22 -36.71
N PRO A 56 6.46 6.69 -36.78
CA PRO A 56 6.12 8.09 -36.45
C PRO A 56 6.04 8.37 -34.94
N ASN A 57 6.11 7.34 -34.09
CA ASN A 57 6.01 7.51 -32.64
C ASN A 57 7.26 8.19 -32.07
N SER A 58 7.07 8.96 -31.00
CA SER A 58 8.22 9.46 -30.24
C SER A 58 8.94 8.32 -29.51
N ALA A 59 10.27 8.41 -29.39
CA ALA A 59 11.07 7.42 -28.64
C ALA A 59 10.55 7.22 -27.20
N LEU A 60 10.03 8.28 -26.56
CA LEU A 60 9.44 8.19 -25.22
C LEU A 60 8.15 7.37 -25.19
N SER A 61 7.33 7.45 -26.24
CA SER A 61 6.12 6.63 -26.40
C SER A 61 6.48 5.15 -26.50
N LEU A 62 7.50 4.82 -27.31
CA LEU A 62 7.98 3.45 -27.51
C LEU A 62 8.60 2.88 -26.23
N VAL A 63 9.42 3.67 -25.52
CA VAL A 63 9.97 3.28 -24.19
C VAL A 63 8.85 2.91 -23.23
N LYS A 64 7.82 3.76 -23.11
CA LYS A 64 6.68 3.48 -22.23
C LYS A 64 5.94 2.21 -22.65
N ARG A 65 5.79 1.99 -23.96
CA ARG A 65 5.13 0.81 -24.51
C ARG A 65 5.89 -0.47 -24.11
N LEU A 66 7.20 -0.50 -24.31
CA LEU A 66 8.06 -1.63 -23.92
C LEU A 66 8.01 -1.90 -22.41
N GLN A 67 8.05 -0.86 -21.58
CA GLN A 67 8.00 -0.99 -20.12
C GLN A 67 6.65 -1.48 -19.59
N THR A 68 5.57 -1.42 -20.38
CA THR A 68 4.25 -1.95 -20.02
C THR A 68 4.01 -3.38 -20.48
N LEU A 69 4.96 -3.99 -21.20
CA LEU A 69 4.82 -5.36 -21.68
C LEU A 69 4.93 -6.34 -20.51
N LYS A 70 3.99 -7.30 -20.47
CA LYS A 70 4.04 -8.43 -19.56
C LYS A 70 4.89 -9.56 -20.15
N ILE A 71 6.19 -9.33 -20.21
CA ILE A 71 7.14 -10.23 -20.89
C ILE A 71 7.09 -11.66 -20.31
N HIS A 72 6.86 -11.79 -19.00
CA HIS A 72 6.73 -13.09 -18.34
C HIS A 72 5.54 -13.92 -18.86
N GLU A 73 4.43 -13.29 -19.28
CA GLU A 73 3.23 -13.96 -19.82
C GLU A 73 3.35 -14.33 -21.32
N MET A 74 4.44 -13.95 -22.00
CA MET A 74 4.57 -14.15 -23.45
C MET A 74 4.96 -15.59 -23.82
N ASN A 75 3.98 -16.42 -24.21
CA ASN A 75 4.20 -17.84 -24.49
C ASN A 75 5.06 -18.15 -25.74
N ASN A 76 5.23 -17.18 -26.64
CA ASN A 76 6.05 -17.31 -27.84
C ASN A 76 7.55 -17.05 -27.58
N LEU A 77 7.94 -16.67 -26.36
CA LEU A 77 9.33 -16.39 -25.99
C LEU A 77 9.88 -17.48 -25.08
N THR A 78 11.13 -17.90 -25.33
CA THR A 78 11.85 -18.77 -24.40
C THR A 78 12.13 -18.05 -23.09
N ILE A 79 12.30 -18.80 -22.00
CA ILE A 79 12.63 -18.25 -20.66
C ILE A 79 13.88 -17.36 -20.75
N ASP A 80 14.94 -17.83 -21.41
CA ASP A 80 16.17 -17.06 -21.62
C ASP A 80 15.93 -15.74 -22.37
N THR A 81 15.02 -15.72 -23.35
CA THR A 81 14.66 -14.49 -24.07
C THR A 81 13.88 -13.53 -23.17
N LYS A 82 12.91 -14.04 -22.39
CA LYS A 82 12.15 -13.25 -21.41
C LYS A 82 13.09 -12.60 -20.39
N VAL A 83 13.98 -13.39 -19.80
CA VAL A 83 14.97 -12.94 -18.81
C VAL A 83 15.90 -11.89 -19.42
N ARG A 84 16.45 -12.14 -20.62
CA ARG A 84 17.30 -11.18 -21.31
C ARG A 84 16.60 -9.85 -21.55
N LEU A 85 15.36 -9.88 -22.01
CA LEU A 85 14.57 -8.67 -22.26
C LEU A 85 14.30 -7.89 -20.96
N ILE A 86 13.87 -8.57 -19.90
CA ILE A 86 13.64 -7.96 -18.58
C ILE A 86 14.93 -7.31 -18.06
N PHE A 87 16.04 -8.03 -18.13
CA PHE A 87 17.37 -7.57 -17.71
C PHE A 87 17.84 -6.36 -18.54
N VAL A 88 17.89 -6.50 -19.87
CA VAL A 88 18.45 -5.48 -20.76
C VAL A 88 17.63 -4.19 -20.70
N MET A 89 16.31 -4.29 -20.64
CA MET A 89 15.41 -3.13 -20.54
C MET A 89 15.29 -2.55 -19.13
N SER A 90 15.93 -3.16 -18.13
CA SER A 90 15.85 -2.76 -16.71
C SER A 90 14.40 -2.74 -16.19
N ILE A 91 13.60 -3.72 -16.61
CA ILE A 91 12.19 -3.86 -16.20
C ILE A 91 12.16 -4.57 -14.84
N PRO A 92 11.35 -4.09 -13.87
CA PRO A 92 11.11 -4.82 -12.63
C PRO A 92 10.55 -6.21 -12.92
N ILE A 93 11.11 -7.23 -12.29
CA ILE A 93 10.64 -8.60 -12.45
C ILE A 93 9.31 -8.80 -11.73
N ASP A 94 8.45 -9.62 -12.33
CA ASP A 94 7.22 -10.08 -11.69
C ASP A 94 7.52 -11.06 -10.54
N PRO A 95 6.83 -10.99 -9.39
CA PRO A 95 7.08 -11.87 -8.25
C PRO A 95 6.91 -13.37 -8.53
N ASP A 96 5.87 -13.73 -9.27
CA ASP A 96 5.56 -15.12 -9.57
C ASP A 96 6.58 -15.67 -10.56
N PHE A 97 6.94 -14.88 -11.57
CA PHE A 97 8.01 -15.23 -12.50
C PHE A 97 9.38 -15.32 -11.81
N PHE A 98 9.69 -14.42 -10.87
CA PHE A 98 10.91 -14.49 -10.07
C PHE A 98 10.99 -15.81 -9.29
N THR A 99 9.89 -16.17 -8.61
CA THR A 99 9.77 -17.43 -7.87
C THR A 99 9.95 -18.63 -8.81
N GLU A 100 9.36 -18.61 -10.01
CA GLU A 100 9.54 -19.65 -11.02
C GLU A 100 11.02 -19.79 -11.42
N LEU A 101 11.70 -18.68 -11.74
CA LEU A 101 13.11 -18.71 -12.15
C LEU A 101 14.04 -19.28 -11.08
N GLN A 102 13.76 -19.03 -9.79
CA GLN A 102 14.60 -19.51 -8.69
C GLN A 102 14.70 -21.04 -8.62
N HIS A 103 13.79 -21.80 -9.23
CA HIS A 103 13.87 -23.25 -9.28
C HIS A 103 14.93 -23.79 -10.25
N GLN A 104 15.34 -22.98 -11.23
CA GLN A 104 16.20 -23.40 -12.35
C GLN A 104 17.40 -22.47 -12.59
N ALA A 105 17.49 -21.36 -11.87
CA ALA A 105 18.54 -20.38 -12.01
C ALA A 105 18.88 -19.69 -10.69
N ASN A 106 20.14 -19.29 -10.56
CA ASN A 106 20.56 -18.34 -9.53
C ASN A 106 20.18 -16.93 -10.00
N VAL A 107 19.26 -16.29 -9.28
CA VAL A 107 18.76 -14.95 -9.63
C VAL A 107 18.99 -13.99 -8.47
N LYS A 108 19.61 -12.84 -8.75
CA LYS A 108 19.70 -11.72 -7.80
C LYS A 108 19.04 -10.49 -8.37
N ILE A 109 18.30 -9.77 -7.54
CA ILE A 109 17.63 -8.52 -7.89
C ILE A 109 18.16 -7.36 -7.04
N ASP A 110 18.01 -6.14 -7.53
CA ASP A 110 18.27 -4.92 -6.77
C ASP A 110 17.03 -4.42 -6.00
N ASN A 111 17.20 -3.31 -5.28
CA ASN A 111 16.12 -2.66 -4.50
C ASN A 111 15.00 -2.07 -5.37
N HIS A 112 15.11 -2.13 -6.69
CA HIS A 112 14.09 -1.73 -7.66
C HIS A 112 13.50 -2.93 -8.39
N GLN A 113 13.71 -4.14 -7.83
CA GLN A 113 13.24 -5.41 -8.34
C GLN A 113 13.77 -5.75 -9.74
N ARG A 114 14.94 -5.24 -10.13
CA ARG A 114 15.55 -5.52 -11.43
C ARG A 114 16.63 -6.59 -11.29
N ILE A 115 16.66 -7.53 -12.23
CA ILE A 115 17.65 -8.61 -12.25
C ILE A 115 19.05 -8.01 -12.42
N VAL A 116 19.94 -8.15 -11.43
CA VAL A 116 21.35 -7.72 -11.53
C VAL A 116 22.29 -8.86 -11.87
N GLU A 117 21.93 -10.10 -11.50
CA GLU A 117 22.64 -11.32 -11.82
C GLU A 117 21.65 -12.43 -12.14
N TYR A 118 21.93 -13.20 -13.18
CA TYR A 118 21.18 -14.39 -13.58
C TYR A 118 22.14 -15.44 -14.13
N GLU A 119 22.02 -16.67 -13.65
CA GLU A 119 22.78 -17.82 -14.15
C GLU A 119 21.95 -19.10 -14.08
N THR A 120 21.67 -19.71 -15.24
CA THR A 120 20.95 -20.98 -15.32
C THR A 120 21.76 -22.11 -14.67
N ILE A 121 21.09 -22.97 -13.88
CA ILE A 121 21.71 -24.16 -13.30
C ILE A 121 22.05 -25.15 -14.42
N GLY A 122 23.26 -25.71 -14.41
CA GLY A 122 23.71 -26.65 -15.44
C GLY A 122 24.39 -26.01 -16.65
N GLY A 123 24.59 -24.69 -16.63
CA GLY A 123 25.23 -23.94 -17.73
C GLY A 123 24.21 -23.50 -18.78
N GLY A 124 24.35 -22.26 -19.26
CA GLY A 124 23.38 -21.65 -20.15
C GLY A 124 23.52 -20.14 -20.18
N LEU A 125 22.39 -19.42 -20.10
CA LEU A 125 22.39 -17.98 -20.04
C LEU A 125 23.03 -17.48 -18.74
N LYS A 126 24.00 -16.57 -18.90
CA LYS A 126 24.64 -15.83 -17.80
C LYS A 126 24.61 -14.35 -18.08
N LEU A 127 23.98 -13.59 -17.20
CA LEU A 127 23.85 -12.14 -17.27
C LEU A 127 24.30 -11.53 -15.94
N SER A 128 25.04 -10.43 -16.01
CA SER A 128 25.47 -9.69 -14.84
C SER A 128 25.74 -8.24 -15.22
N GLY A 129 25.17 -7.29 -14.51
CA GLY A 129 25.38 -5.89 -14.83
C GLY A 129 24.74 -4.93 -13.83
N LYS A 130 25.16 -3.67 -13.90
CA LYS A 130 24.58 -2.59 -13.09
C LYS A 130 23.58 -1.82 -13.92
N HIS A 131 22.36 -1.68 -13.39
CA HIS A 131 21.35 -0.81 -14.00
C HIS A 131 21.63 0.66 -13.72
N PHE A 132 21.03 1.53 -14.55
CA PHE A 132 21.05 2.96 -14.32
C PHE A 132 20.37 3.30 -12.99
N PRO A 133 20.93 4.24 -12.21
CA PRO A 133 20.37 4.62 -10.92
C PRO A 133 19.00 5.28 -11.12
N ILE A 134 18.06 4.96 -10.22
CA ILE A 134 16.81 5.69 -10.09
C ILE A 134 17.07 6.95 -9.26
N CYS A 135 16.36 8.04 -9.57
CA CYS A 135 16.50 9.29 -8.83
C CYS A 135 16.17 9.08 -7.33
N PRO A 136 17.10 9.38 -6.39
CA PRO A 136 16.88 9.16 -4.95
C PRO A 136 15.63 9.86 -4.39
N GLU A 137 15.23 10.97 -5.00
CA GLU A 137 14.03 11.70 -4.59
C GLU A 137 12.75 10.88 -4.83
N ILE A 138 12.71 10.07 -5.89
CA ILE A 138 11.57 9.19 -6.20
C ILE A 138 11.46 8.11 -5.13
N ASP A 139 12.58 7.46 -4.78
CA ASP A 139 12.61 6.43 -3.75
C ASP A 139 12.17 6.98 -2.39
N ARG A 140 12.65 8.17 -2.02
CA ARG A 140 12.22 8.85 -0.79
C ARG A 140 10.72 9.09 -0.77
N LYS A 141 10.13 9.55 -1.89
CA LYS A 141 8.69 9.79 -2.00
C LYS A 141 7.89 8.50 -1.91
N ASN A 142 8.39 7.42 -2.51
CA ASN A 142 7.77 6.09 -2.44
C ASN A 142 7.73 5.59 -0.99
N ARG A 143 8.86 5.66 -0.29
CA ARG A 143 8.98 5.25 1.13
C ARG A 143 8.04 6.04 2.04
N ILE A 144 7.94 7.35 1.87
CA ILE A 144 7.03 8.18 2.69
C ILE A 144 5.57 7.76 2.48
N MET A 145 5.19 7.44 1.24
CA MET A 145 3.84 7.00 0.92
C MET A 145 3.52 5.60 1.48
N LEU A 146 4.45 4.65 1.36
CA LEU A 146 4.32 3.31 1.94
C LEU A 146 4.30 3.35 3.47
N MET A 147 5.16 4.15 4.10
CA MET A 147 5.15 4.38 5.55
C MET A 147 3.80 4.92 6.01
N PHE A 148 3.21 5.86 5.27
CA PHE A 148 1.88 6.37 5.60
C PHE A 148 0.80 5.29 5.45
N LEU A 149 0.90 4.45 4.42
CA LEU A 149 0.00 3.32 4.21
C LEU A 149 0.12 2.27 5.33
N ALA A 150 1.34 1.92 5.74
CA ALA A 150 1.59 1.01 6.86
C ALA A 150 0.94 1.53 8.15
N ARG A 151 1.15 2.81 8.50
CA ARG A 151 0.48 3.44 9.66
C ARG A 151 -1.04 3.41 9.57
N LYS A 152 -1.60 3.43 8.36
CA LYS A 152 -3.05 3.35 8.19
C LYS A 152 -3.61 2.00 8.57
N THR A 153 -2.83 0.92 8.41
CA THR A 153 -3.25 -0.43 8.81
C THR A 153 -3.46 -0.62 10.31
N GLU A 154 -2.95 0.30 11.14
CA GLU A 154 -3.12 0.27 12.60
C GLU A 154 -4.54 0.69 13.01
N THR A 155 -5.18 1.55 12.21
CA THR A 155 -6.49 2.15 12.55
C THR A 155 -7.57 1.84 11.52
N VAL A 156 -7.23 1.17 10.43
CA VAL A 156 -8.13 0.89 9.31
C VAL A 156 -8.08 -0.59 8.99
N ASP A 157 -9.27 -1.20 9.01
CA ASP A 157 -9.55 -2.61 8.80
C ASP A 157 -10.48 -2.86 7.60
N TYR A 158 -10.60 -1.87 6.70
CA TYR A 158 -11.45 -1.94 5.50
C TYR A 158 -10.75 -1.35 4.26
N PRO A 159 -11.18 -1.73 3.04
CA PRO A 159 -10.64 -1.17 1.82
C PRO A 159 -10.83 0.36 1.71
N LEU A 160 -9.73 1.08 1.51
CA LEU A 160 -9.70 2.52 1.35
C LEU A 160 -9.85 2.95 -0.11
N SER A 161 -10.53 4.07 -0.29
CA SER A 161 -10.54 4.77 -1.57
C SER A 161 -9.19 5.47 -1.80
N PRO A 162 -8.59 5.33 -3.00
CA PRO A 162 -7.38 6.07 -3.36
C PRO A 162 -7.55 7.59 -3.20
N THR A 163 -8.74 8.14 -3.45
CA THR A 163 -9.00 9.58 -3.31
C THR A 163 -8.88 10.02 -1.85
N ILE A 164 -9.48 9.27 -0.93
CA ILE A 164 -9.48 9.59 0.51
C ILE A 164 -8.09 9.40 1.10
N PHE A 165 -7.42 8.30 0.75
CA PHE A 165 -6.03 8.09 1.14
C PHE A 165 -5.16 9.28 0.73
N MET A 166 -5.33 9.77 -0.51
CA MET A 166 -4.55 10.90 -1.02
C MET A 166 -4.91 12.23 -0.35
N ASP A 167 -6.17 12.48 -0.02
CA ASP A 167 -6.59 13.68 0.73
C ASP A 167 -5.92 13.73 2.10
N GLU A 168 -5.92 12.61 2.80
CA GLU A 168 -5.31 12.51 4.13
C GLU A 168 -3.77 12.53 4.08
N PHE A 169 -3.20 11.93 3.04
CA PHE A 169 -1.77 12.02 2.77
C PHE A 169 -1.33 13.46 2.52
N GLU A 170 -2.04 14.20 1.65
CA GLU A 170 -1.76 15.61 1.35
C GLU A 170 -1.99 16.53 2.55
N ALA A 171 -2.94 16.20 3.44
CA ALA A 171 -3.17 16.95 4.67
C ALA A 171 -2.02 16.79 5.68
N LYS A 172 -1.36 15.62 5.72
CA LYS A 172 -0.25 15.33 6.64
C LYS A 172 1.12 15.66 6.08
N PHE A 173 1.30 15.53 4.77
CA PHE A 173 2.59 15.71 4.11
C PHE A 173 2.51 16.81 3.06
N LEU A 174 3.39 17.80 3.16
CA LEU A 174 3.62 18.78 2.10
C LEU A 174 4.17 18.06 0.86
N ASN A 175 3.29 17.76 -0.09
CA ASN A 175 3.66 17.14 -1.35
C ASN A 175 3.79 18.22 -2.44
N PRO A 176 5.01 18.56 -2.90
CA PRO A 176 5.18 19.53 -3.98
C PRO A 176 4.73 19.00 -5.35
N GLU A 177 4.42 17.70 -5.44
CA GLU A 177 3.99 17.11 -6.70
C GLU A 177 2.52 17.35 -7.00
N LYS A 178 2.22 17.38 -8.31
CA LYS A 178 0.84 17.40 -8.78
C LYS A 178 0.10 16.14 -8.30
N ARG A 179 -1.11 16.33 -7.77
CA ARG A 179 -1.99 15.25 -7.29
C ARG A 179 -2.11 14.08 -8.27
N ARG A 180 -2.26 14.34 -9.57
CA ARG A 180 -2.32 13.27 -10.61
C ARG A 180 -1.07 12.38 -10.61
N THR A 181 0.11 12.95 -10.43
CA THR A 181 1.38 12.22 -10.35
C THR A 181 1.44 11.39 -9.06
N ALA A 182 1.03 11.98 -7.94
CA ALA A 182 1.02 11.29 -6.66
C ALA A 182 0.03 10.11 -6.63
N VAL A 183 -1.18 10.29 -7.18
CA VAL A 183 -2.16 9.20 -7.36
C VAL A 183 -1.62 8.09 -8.26
N LYS A 184 -0.95 8.46 -9.37
CA LYS A 184 -0.33 7.46 -10.25
C LYS A 184 0.72 6.63 -9.50
N ARG A 185 1.60 7.29 -8.75
CA ARG A 185 2.59 6.61 -7.90
C ARG A 185 1.93 5.68 -6.89
N TYR A 186 0.90 6.14 -6.18
CA TYR A 186 0.20 5.30 -5.20
C TYR A 186 -0.32 4.00 -5.83
N ARG A 187 -0.92 4.10 -7.03
CA ARG A 187 -1.42 2.93 -7.77
C ARG A 187 -0.29 1.95 -8.15
N GLU A 188 0.88 2.46 -8.52
CA GLU A 188 2.03 1.62 -8.86
C GLU A 188 2.69 1.00 -7.62
N LEU A 189 2.71 1.70 -6.49
CA LEU A 189 3.34 1.22 -5.26
C LEU A 189 2.53 0.13 -4.57
N LYS A 190 1.21 0.24 -4.55
CA LYS A 190 0.38 -0.76 -3.85
C LYS A 190 0.50 -2.17 -4.45
N ASP A 191 0.77 -2.27 -5.75
CA ASP A 191 0.96 -3.55 -6.43
C ASP A 191 2.40 -4.10 -6.25
N LYS A 192 3.28 -3.35 -5.56
CA LYS A 192 4.67 -3.73 -5.26
C LYS A 192 4.92 -4.01 -3.79
N ILE A 193 3.91 -3.90 -2.93
CA ILE A 193 4.02 -4.09 -1.47
C ILE A 193 4.68 -5.43 -1.11
N TYR A 194 4.51 -6.46 -1.93
CA TYR A 194 5.14 -7.77 -1.74
C TYR A 194 6.67 -7.65 -1.54
N TRP A 195 7.31 -6.75 -2.27
CA TRP A 195 8.76 -6.56 -2.23
C TRP A 195 9.27 -5.77 -1.03
N GLU A 196 8.38 -5.15 -0.26
CA GLU A 196 8.71 -4.24 0.85
C GLU A 196 8.96 -5.04 2.14
N THR A 197 10.03 -5.85 2.12
CA THR A 197 10.40 -6.78 3.22
C THR A 197 10.78 -6.11 4.53
N GLU A 198 10.92 -4.77 4.56
CA GLU A 198 10.99 -4.00 5.80
C GLU A 198 9.70 -4.09 6.65
N TYR A 199 8.57 -4.45 6.02
CA TYR A 199 7.31 -4.70 6.69
C TYR A 199 7.10 -6.21 6.83
N ASP A 200 6.64 -6.62 8.00
CA ASP A 200 6.31 -8.02 8.26
C ASP A 200 5.16 -8.52 7.36
N LYS A 201 4.99 -9.83 7.30
CA LYS A 201 3.98 -10.51 6.47
C LYS A 201 2.57 -9.95 6.68
N VAL A 202 2.16 -9.77 7.94
CA VAL A 202 0.81 -9.32 8.31
C VAL A 202 0.64 -7.84 7.92
N THR A 203 1.65 -6.99 8.17
CA THR A 203 1.61 -5.58 7.74
C THR A 203 1.52 -5.45 6.22
N ARG A 204 2.34 -6.19 5.45
CA ARG A 204 2.25 -6.21 3.98
C ARG A 204 0.86 -6.64 3.50
N MET A 205 0.32 -7.71 4.08
CA MET A 205 -1.03 -8.18 3.79
C MET A 205 -2.08 -7.10 4.08
N LYS A 206 -2.05 -6.48 5.27
CA LYS A 206 -2.97 -5.39 5.63
C LYS A 206 -2.85 -4.22 4.67
N MET A 207 -1.63 -3.81 4.30
CA MET A 207 -1.39 -2.73 3.35
C MET A 207 -1.99 -3.06 1.98
N MET A 208 -1.82 -4.28 1.48
CA MET A 208 -2.45 -4.73 0.22
C MET A 208 -3.98 -4.72 0.33
N PHE A 209 -4.54 -5.25 1.42
CA PHE A 209 -5.97 -5.27 1.67
C PHE A 209 -6.56 -3.85 1.70
N ILE A 210 -6.06 -2.95 2.54
CA ILE A 210 -6.64 -1.60 2.66
C ILE A 210 -6.42 -0.77 1.39
N SER A 211 -5.34 -0.97 0.64
CA SER A 211 -5.08 -0.22 -0.60
C SER A 211 -5.79 -0.82 -1.83
N GLY A 212 -6.27 -2.06 -1.72
CA GLY A 212 -6.67 -2.89 -2.86
C GLY A 212 -5.52 -3.14 -3.82
N GLY A 213 -4.30 -3.31 -3.28
CA GLY A 213 -3.13 -3.74 -4.04
C GLY A 213 -3.29 -5.16 -4.53
N LYS A 214 -2.75 -5.45 -5.71
CA LYS A 214 -2.73 -6.82 -6.25
C LYS A 214 -1.80 -7.70 -5.45
N VAL A 215 -2.24 -8.93 -5.21
CA VAL A 215 -1.46 -9.92 -4.48
C VAL A 215 -0.94 -10.96 -5.47
N PRO A 216 0.39 -11.16 -5.55
CA PRO A 216 0.97 -12.20 -6.39
C PRO A 216 0.65 -13.58 -5.81
N GLU A 217 0.57 -14.60 -6.67
CA GLU A 217 0.15 -15.95 -6.26
C GLU A 217 1.14 -16.58 -5.27
N CYS A 218 2.44 -16.32 -5.43
CA CYS A 218 3.46 -16.77 -4.50
C CYS A 218 3.21 -16.27 -3.07
N PHE A 219 2.75 -15.03 -2.91
CA PHE A 219 2.39 -14.46 -1.60
C PHE A 219 1.03 -14.96 -1.11
N LEU A 220 0.06 -15.20 -2.01
CA LEU A 220 -1.20 -15.83 -1.63
C LEU A 220 -1.00 -17.23 -1.06
N ARG A 221 -0.08 -18.02 -1.62
CA ARG A 221 0.28 -19.33 -1.05
C ARG A 221 0.86 -19.18 0.35
N GLU A 222 1.80 -18.24 0.55
CA GLU A 222 2.41 -17.96 1.86
C GLU A 222 1.36 -17.53 2.91
N LEU A 223 0.39 -16.71 2.52
CA LEU A 223 -0.69 -16.31 3.42
C LEU A 223 -1.68 -17.44 3.72
N ARG A 224 -1.88 -18.38 2.80
CA ARG A 224 -2.79 -19.52 2.97
C ARG A 224 -2.22 -20.64 3.85
N GLU A 225 -0.94 -20.57 4.22
CA GLU A 225 -0.34 -21.49 5.17
C GLU A 225 -0.92 -21.32 6.59
N ASP A 226 -1.31 -20.10 6.97
CA ASP A 226 -1.79 -19.77 8.31
C ASP A 226 -3.09 -18.95 8.35
N ALA A 227 -3.76 -18.77 7.20
CA ALA A 227 -5.03 -18.08 7.11
C ALA A 227 -5.93 -18.60 5.98
N LEU A 228 -7.24 -18.42 6.14
CA LEU A 228 -8.19 -18.47 5.03
C LEU A 228 -8.13 -17.14 4.28
N VAL A 229 -7.84 -17.19 2.97
CA VAL A 229 -7.67 -15.99 2.13
C VAL A 229 -8.40 -16.11 0.80
N ASP A 230 -9.36 -15.22 0.59
CA ASP A 230 -10.05 -15.05 -0.69
C ASP A 230 -9.68 -13.73 -1.37
N VAL A 231 -9.65 -13.79 -2.71
CA VAL A 231 -9.36 -12.66 -3.59
C VAL A 231 -10.46 -12.47 -4.62
N ASP A 232 -10.60 -11.25 -5.13
CA ASP A 232 -11.47 -10.95 -6.27
C ASP A 232 -10.81 -11.24 -7.63
N GLU A 233 -11.53 -10.98 -8.72
CA GLU A 233 -11.08 -11.17 -10.11
C GLU A 233 -9.82 -10.34 -10.48
N GLU A 234 -9.47 -9.32 -9.69
CA GLU A 234 -8.27 -8.51 -9.88
C GLU A 234 -7.10 -8.96 -8.99
N ASN A 235 -7.22 -10.11 -8.31
CA ASN A 235 -6.29 -10.63 -7.30
C ASN A 235 -6.11 -9.67 -6.12
N ARG A 236 -7.17 -9.01 -5.66
CA ARG A 236 -7.15 -8.17 -4.45
C ARG A 236 -7.81 -8.93 -3.31
N ILE A 237 -7.21 -8.89 -2.11
CA ILE A 237 -7.77 -9.57 -0.93
C ILE A 237 -9.14 -8.98 -0.60
N ILE A 238 -10.14 -9.85 -0.48
CA ILE A 238 -11.50 -9.52 -0.03
C ILE A 238 -11.84 -10.18 1.31
N LEU A 239 -11.12 -11.25 1.68
CA LEU A 239 -11.21 -11.94 2.96
C LEU A 239 -9.83 -12.37 3.41
N TYR A 240 -9.52 -12.13 4.67
CA TYR A 240 -8.40 -12.73 5.38
C TYR A 240 -8.86 -13.10 6.79
N GLN A 241 -8.75 -14.38 7.14
CA GLN A 241 -9.06 -14.87 8.48
C GLN A 241 -7.92 -15.75 8.95
N SER A 242 -7.17 -15.28 9.96
CA SER A 242 -6.09 -16.08 10.54
C SER A 242 -6.65 -17.32 11.24
N ILE A 243 -5.92 -18.43 11.16
CA ILE A 243 -6.34 -19.71 11.76
C ILE A 243 -6.42 -19.61 13.30
N ASP A 244 -5.56 -18.79 13.91
CA ASP A 244 -5.56 -18.51 15.35
C ASP A 244 -6.72 -17.59 15.79
N GLY A 245 -7.49 -17.04 14.84
CA GLY A 245 -8.59 -16.12 15.10
C GLY A 245 -8.16 -14.72 15.54
N SER A 246 -6.86 -14.39 15.57
CA SER A 246 -6.36 -13.09 16.02
C SER A 246 -6.68 -11.93 15.05
N LEU A 247 -6.90 -12.24 13.77
CA LEU A 247 -7.16 -11.24 12.74
C LEU A 247 -8.22 -11.71 11.74
N ASN A 248 -9.23 -10.87 11.55
CA ASN A 248 -10.26 -11.06 10.54
C ASN A 248 -10.47 -9.75 9.78
N LEU A 249 -10.29 -9.77 8.47
CA LEU A 249 -10.50 -8.65 7.56
C LEU A 249 -11.40 -9.10 6.43
N GLN A 250 -12.46 -8.34 6.20
CA GLN A 250 -13.38 -8.59 5.10
C GLN A 250 -13.78 -7.26 4.47
N GLY A 251 -13.79 -7.19 3.15
CA GLY A 251 -14.20 -5.97 2.46
C GLY A 251 -14.23 -6.10 0.95
N ASP A 252 -15.22 -5.43 0.37
CA ASP A 252 -15.37 -5.33 -1.08
C ASP A 252 -14.64 -4.10 -1.63
N HIS A 253 -14.05 -4.25 -2.82
CA HIS A 253 -13.23 -3.21 -3.43
C HIS A 253 -14.01 -2.19 -4.28
N SER A 254 -15.34 -2.30 -4.39
CA SER A 254 -16.16 -1.36 -5.14
C SER A 254 -16.13 0.04 -4.53
N LEU A 255 -16.22 1.05 -5.41
CA LEU A 255 -16.12 2.44 -4.99
C LEU A 255 -17.24 2.84 -4.01
N SER A 256 -18.45 2.34 -4.22
CA SER A 256 -19.60 2.62 -3.34
C SER A 256 -19.37 2.11 -1.92
N ILE A 257 -18.90 0.88 -1.77
CA ILE A 257 -18.62 0.29 -0.45
C ILE A 257 -17.47 1.03 0.24
N LYS A 258 -16.39 1.36 -0.49
CA LYS A 258 -15.28 2.15 0.06
C LYS A 258 -15.72 3.51 0.61
N MET A 259 -16.62 4.20 -0.09
CA MET A 259 -17.16 5.49 0.39
C MET A 259 -18.01 5.34 1.64
N MET A 260 -18.86 4.30 1.69
CA MET A 260 -19.69 4.01 2.85
C MET A 260 -18.83 3.71 4.09
N MET A 261 -17.83 2.82 3.95
CA MET A 261 -16.94 2.44 5.05
C MET A 261 -16.13 3.63 5.58
N VAL A 262 -15.68 4.53 4.70
CA VAL A 262 -15.02 5.78 5.10
C VAL A 262 -15.94 6.68 5.91
N ALA A 263 -17.20 6.83 5.50
CA ALA A 263 -18.17 7.64 6.23
C ALA A 263 -18.43 7.07 7.62
N ASP A 264 -18.58 5.75 7.73
CA ASP A 264 -18.83 5.09 9.00
C ASP A 264 -17.63 5.11 9.93
N HIS A 265 -16.40 4.95 9.41
CA HIS A 265 -15.19 5.17 10.21
C HIS A 265 -15.09 6.60 10.74
N ARG A 266 -15.41 7.61 9.94
CA ARG A 266 -15.42 9.01 10.41
C ARG A 266 -16.45 9.26 11.50
N LYS A 267 -17.63 8.64 11.41
CA LYS A 267 -18.64 8.69 12.48
C LYS A 267 -18.12 8.03 13.76
N ARG A 268 -17.53 6.84 13.67
CA ARG A 268 -16.93 6.13 14.81
C ARG A 268 -15.86 6.97 15.52
N LEU A 269 -14.90 7.51 14.77
CA LEU A 269 -13.87 8.41 15.33
C LEU A 269 -14.46 9.66 15.98
N HIS A 270 -15.54 10.22 15.42
CA HIS A 270 -16.22 11.37 16.03
C HIS A 270 -16.87 11.02 17.36
N ILE A 271 -17.51 9.85 17.44
CA ILE A 271 -18.13 9.32 18.66
C ILE A 271 -17.07 9.05 19.73
N GLU A 272 -16.00 8.30 19.39
CA GLU A 272 -14.89 8.00 20.31
C GLU A 272 -14.25 9.27 20.88
N LYS A 273 -14.08 10.30 20.05
CA LYS A 273 -13.54 11.60 20.49
C LYS A 273 -14.50 12.31 21.45
N LEU A 274 -15.81 12.23 21.22
CA LEU A 274 -16.81 12.79 22.12
C LEU A 274 -16.83 12.04 23.46
N GLU A 275 -16.72 10.71 23.44
CA GLU A 275 -16.66 9.87 24.64
C GLU A 275 -15.39 10.15 25.46
N SER A 276 -14.22 10.17 24.81
CA SER A 276 -12.95 10.53 25.46
C SER A 276 -13.00 11.92 26.10
N ASN A 277 -13.63 12.89 25.42
CA ASN A 277 -13.78 14.24 25.97
C ASN A 277 -14.74 14.27 27.16
N LYS A 278 -15.82 13.48 27.14
CA LYS A 278 -16.74 13.36 28.29
C LYS A 278 -16.04 12.74 29.49
N GLU A 279 -15.29 11.67 29.28
CA GLU A 279 -14.51 11.01 30.32
C GLU A 279 -13.46 11.94 30.93
N LEU A 280 -12.75 12.72 30.11
CA LEU A 280 -11.81 13.74 30.59
C LEU A 280 -12.50 14.84 31.43
N VAL A 281 -13.72 15.23 31.05
CA VAL A 281 -14.51 16.21 31.83
C VAL A 281 -14.96 15.61 33.15
N GLU A 282 -15.34 14.34 33.20
CA GLU A 282 -15.68 13.66 34.45
C GLU A 282 -14.49 13.48 35.38
N VAL A 283 -13.32 13.08 34.86
CA VAL A 283 -12.09 12.96 35.65
C VAL A 283 -11.72 14.31 36.28
N LYS A 284 -11.76 15.40 35.50
CA LYS A 284 -11.51 16.74 36.03
C LYS A 284 -12.51 17.21 37.08
N LYS A 285 -13.77 16.79 36.99
CA LYS A 285 -14.76 17.09 38.03
C LYS A 285 -14.47 16.35 39.32
N ARG A 286 -14.10 15.06 39.23
CA ARG A 286 -13.70 14.27 40.41
C ARG A 286 -12.42 14.80 41.05
N GLU A 287 -11.43 15.20 40.25
CA GLU A 287 -10.21 15.85 40.74
C GLU A 287 -10.50 17.20 41.42
N ALA A 288 -11.43 17.99 40.89
CA ALA A 288 -11.84 19.25 41.53
C ALA A 288 -12.63 19.03 42.84
N GLU A 289 -13.47 17.99 42.90
CA GLU A 289 -14.19 17.60 44.12
C GLU A 289 -13.25 17.00 45.20
N GLU A 290 -12.18 16.32 44.79
CA GLU A 290 -11.11 15.83 45.67
C GLU A 290 -10.16 16.95 46.12
N GLU A 291 -9.88 17.97 45.29
CA GLU A 291 -9.11 19.15 45.69
C GLU A 291 -9.89 20.08 46.64
N GLU A 292 -11.23 20.18 46.51
CA GLU A 292 -12.07 20.95 47.43
C GLU A 292 -12.23 20.31 48.83
N THR A 293 -11.85 19.05 49.01
CA THR A 293 -11.93 18.33 50.30
C THR A 293 -10.63 18.30 51.11
N ILE A 294 -9.54 18.90 50.61
CA ILE A 294 -8.26 18.99 51.32
C ILE A 294 -7.89 20.46 51.59
N VAL A 295 -8.25 20.95 52.78
CA VAL A 295 -7.73 22.22 53.31
C VAL A 295 -6.63 21.96 54.35
N ASP A 296 -5.47 22.57 54.07
CA ASP A 296 -4.30 22.90 54.92
C ASP A 296 -3.25 21.81 55.30
N MET A 297 -2.08 21.84 54.64
CA MET A 297 -0.74 22.29 55.15
C MET A 297 0.42 21.76 54.23
N PRO A 298 1.70 22.24 54.31
CA PRO A 298 2.33 23.06 53.29
C PRO A 298 3.45 22.39 52.46
N SER A 299 3.86 23.15 51.44
CA SER A 299 4.81 22.89 50.35
C SER A 299 6.12 22.13 50.68
N ILE A 300 6.42 21.12 49.86
CA ILE A 300 7.79 20.60 49.68
C ILE A 300 8.14 20.59 48.18
N LYS A 301 9.22 21.31 47.85
CA LYS A 301 9.88 21.29 46.53
C LYS A 301 10.43 19.90 46.23
N ARG A 302 10.21 19.40 45.00
CA ARG A 302 11.14 18.47 44.35
C ARG A 302 11.35 18.86 42.90
N ASN A 303 12.60 19.23 42.62
CA ASN A 303 13.20 19.14 41.30
C ASN A 303 13.39 17.67 40.97
N GLU A 304 12.98 17.21 39.79
CA GLU A 304 13.56 16.02 39.19
C GLU A 304 13.58 16.16 37.66
N ARG A 305 14.81 16.27 37.16
CA ARG A 305 15.17 16.11 35.75
C ARG A 305 14.87 14.66 35.37
N LEU A 306 14.06 14.45 34.33
CA LEU A 306 14.09 13.22 33.56
C LEU A 306 14.89 13.41 32.28
N THR A 307 15.66 12.38 32.02
CA THR A 307 16.91 12.33 31.31
C THR A 307 16.71 12.17 29.81
N LYS A 308 17.54 12.92 29.08
CA LYS A 308 17.85 12.81 27.66
C LYS A 308 18.41 11.42 27.35
N TYR A 309 17.62 10.44 26.93
CA TYR A 309 17.99 9.35 26.01
C TYR A 309 16.68 8.68 25.56
N ASP A 310 16.40 8.78 24.26
CA ASP A 310 15.42 8.04 23.42
C ASP A 310 14.84 8.94 22.31
N VAL A 311 15.70 9.78 21.73
CA VAL A 311 15.37 10.59 20.55
C VAL A 311 16.44 10.37 19.49
N GLU A 312 16.43 9.19 18.87
CA GLU A 312 17.11 8.96 17.60
C GLU A 312 16.19 8.14 16.69
N TRP A 313 15.29 8.84 15.99
CA TRP A 313 15.15 8.82 14.53
C TRP A 313 13.84 9.51 14.12
N TRP A 314 13.84 10.85 14.09
CA TRP A 314 12.71 11.61 13.56
C TRP A 314 13.19 12.89 12.85
N PRO A 315 12.87 13.12 11.57
CA PRO A 315 13.03 14.45 10.99
C PRO A 315 11.99 15.41 11.60
N SER A 316 12.48 16.31 12.44
CA SER A 316 11.83 17.48 13.03
C SER A 316 10.76 18.10 12.10
N MET A 317 9.47 17.94 12.45
CA MET A 317 8.38 18.70 11.83
C MET A 317 8.37 20.13 12.37
N ARG A 318 8.84 21.10 11.58
CA ARG A 318 8.55 22.52 11.84
C ARG A 318 7.11 22.81 11.44
N THR A 319 6.23 22.94 12.43
CA THR A 319 4.90 23.55 12.27
C THR A 319 5.05 25.04 11.93
N THR A 320 4.67 25.45 10.72
CA THR A 320 4.63 26.88 10.34
C THR A 320 3.30 27.53 10.77
N ALA A 321 3.33 28.85 11.01
CA ALA A 321 2.24 29.62 11.61
C ALA A 321 0.88 29.60 10.86
N ILE A 322 0.85 29.06 9.64
CA ILE A 322 -0.34 29.00 8.78
C ILE A 322 -1.35 27.98 9.31
N THR A 323 -0.90 26.86 9.89
CA THR A 323 -1.80 25.84 10.48
C THR A 323 -2.48 26.31 11.77
N LYS A 324 -1.88 27.25 12.52
CA LYS A 324 -2.52 27.84 13.71
C LYS A 324 -3.70 28.74 13.37
N LYS A 325 -3.71 29.38 12.19
CA LYS A 325 -4.81 30.26 11.76
C LYS A 325 -6.07 29.47 11.38
N ARG A 326 -5.89 28.31 10.75
CA ARG A 326 -7.02 27.48 10.24
C ARG A 326 -7.80 26.77 11.37
N ILE A 327 -7.10 26.33 12.43
CA ILE A 327 -7.74 25.70 13.60
C ILE A 327 -8.60 26.72 14.37
N LYS A 328 -8.28 28.01 14.34
CA LYS A 328 -9.02 29.05 15.07
C LYS A 328 -10.35 29.46 14.40
N GLU A 329 -10.47 29.27 13.08
CA GLU A 329 -11.70 29.61 12.34
C GLU A 329 -12.80 28.54 12.46
N GLU A 330 -12.45 27.26 12.64
CA GLU A 330 -13.44 26.17 12.79
C GLU A 330 -14.14 26.17 14.17
N HIS A 331 -13.53 26.77 15.19
CA HIS A 331 -14.14 26.88 16.52
C HIS A 331 -15.23 27.96 16.66
N ASN A 332 -15.40 28.83 15.65
CA ASN A 332 -16.39 29.92 15.70
C ASN A 332 -17.75 29.60 15.05
N TYR A 333 -17.95 28.39 14.52
CA TYR A 333 -19.22 28.01 13.87
C TYR A 333 -20.13 27.07 14.69
N ALA A 334 -19.74 26.68 15.91
CA ALA A 334 -20.48 25.74 16.75
C ALA A 334 -21.18 26.41 17.94
N ALA A 335 -21.76 27.60 17.74
CA ALA A 335 -22.57 28.28 18.75
C ALA A 335 -23.90 28.72 18.13
N PHE A 336 -24.84 27.79 17.92
CA PHE A 336 -26.29 28.07 17.93
C PHE A 336 -27.08 26.76 17.93
N ASN A 337 -28.16 26.72 18.75
CA ASN A 337 -29.14 25.65 19.00
C ASN A 337 -28.86 24.65 20.13
N ASN A 338 -29.14 25.10 21.36
CA ASN A 338 -29.71 24.26 22.42
C ASN A 338 -31.08 24.86 22.78
N GLN A 339 -32.17 24.23 22.37
CA GLN A 339 -33.47 24.36 23.03
C GLN A 339 -34.41 23.21 22.60
N TYR A 340 -34.98 22.56 23.62
CA TYR A 340 -35.99 21.49 23.59
C TYR A 340 -35.52 20.08 23.19
N ILE A 341 -35.48 19.17 24.17
CA ILE A 341 -36.58 18.22 24.45
C ILE A 341 -36.38 17.66 25.87
N ASP A 342 -37.41 17.80 26.70
CA ASP A 342 -37.57 17.18 28.00
C ASP A 342 -38.10 15.73 27.88
N THR A 343 -37.79 14.95 28.92
CA THR A 343 -38.56 13.81 29.49
C THR A 343 -38.82 12.54 28.68
N ILE A 344 -38.04 11.48 28.96
CA ILE A 344 -38.51 10.09 29.00
C ILE A 344 -37.87 9.37 30.21
N PRO A 345 -38.63 8.68 31.09
CA PRO A 345 -38.08 8.01 32.27
C PRO A 345 -37.42 6.67 31.91
N VAL A 346 -36.35 6.40 32.65
CA VAL A 346 -35.59 5.14 32.67
C VAL A 346 -36.47 4.01 33.20
N GLN A 347 -36.55 2.90 32.47
CA GLN A 347 -36.84 1.59 33.04
C GLN A 347 -35.55 0.76 33.04
N GLU A 348 -35.07 0.48 34.25
CA GLU A 348 -34.02 -0.48 34.53
C GLU A 348 -34.48 -1.88 34.09
N SER A 349 -33.62 -2.58 33.34
CA SER A 349 -33.64 -4.03 33.28
C SER A 349 -32.24 -4.53 33.56
N ILE A 350 -32.04 -5.00 34.80
CA ILE A 350 -30.93 -5.87 35.18
C ILE A 350 -31.30 -7.27 34.70
N PRO A 351 -30.36 -8.01 34.07
CA PRO A 351 -30.33 -9.45 34.22
C PRO A 351 -29.11 -9.90 35.06
N PRO A 352 -29.24 -11.05 35.74
CA PRO A 352 -28.43 -11.40 36.90
C PRO A 352 -27.16 -12.19 36.56
N ASN A 353 -26.32 -12.21 37.60
CA ASN A 353 -25.12 -12.97 37.88
C ASN A 353 -25.03 -14.44 37.42
N HIS A 354 -23.74 -14.85 37.38
CA HIS A 354 -23.12 -16.18 37.41
C HIS A 354 -22.87 -16.83 36.03
N ASN A 355 -21.65 -17.25 35.70
CA ASN A 355 -20.81 -18.10 36.55
C ASN A 355 -19.31 -17.81 36.44
N SER A 356 -18.70 -17.58 37.61
CA SER A 356 -17.28 -17.70 37.89
C SER A 356 -16.99 -19.17 38.21
N ASP A 357 -16.04 -19.78 37.52
CA ASP A 357 -15.16 -20.83 38.04
C ASP A 357 -14.24 -21.28 36.90
N LEU A 358 -12.96 -20.89 37.00
CA LEU A 358 -11.79 -21.74 36.84
C LEU A 358 -10.55 -20.83 36.85
N ILE A 359 -10.14 -20.52 38.08
CA ILE A 359 -8.81 -20.05 38.42
C ILE A 359 -8.05 -21.26 38.99
N ASP A 360 -6.78 -21.32 38.61
CA ASP A 360 -5.62 -21.95 39.26
C ASP A 360 -4.98 -23.22 38.66
N GLU A 361 -3.65 -23.16 38.77
CA GLU A 361 -2.56 -24.09 38.43
C GLU A 361 -2.06 -24.00 36.98
N VAL A 362 -0.85 -23.50 36.66
CA VAL A 362 0.45 -23.67 37.34
C VAL A 362 1.34 -22.43 37.11
N LYS A 363 1.77 -21.80 38.21
CA LYS A 363 3.08 -21.11 38.32
C LYS A 363 4.09 -22.15 38.80
N ASN A 364 5.24 -22.25 38.12
CA ASN A 364 6.59 -22.44 38.68
C ASN A 364 7.51 -23.04 37.62
N GLU A 365 8.47 -22.24 37.14
CA GLU A 365 9.87 -22.63 36.89
C GLU A 365 10.57 -21.43 36.22
N TYR A 366 11.31 -20.64 37.01
CA TYR A 366 12.57 -19.98 36.65
C TYR A 366 13.13 -19.35 37.94
N ASP A 367 13.86 -20.17 38.68
CA ASP A 367 15.11 -19.82 39.37
C ASP A 367 15.94 -21.10 39.57
#